data_AF-A0A2E9DB25-F1
#
_entry.id   AF-A0A2E9DB25-F1
#
_cell.length_a   1.000
_cell.length_b   1.000
_cell.length_c   1.000
_cell.angle_alpha   90.00
_cell.angle_beta   90.00
_cell.angle_gamma   90.00
#
_symmetry.space_group_name_H-M   'P 1'
#
loop_
_entity.id
_entity.type
_entity.pdbx_description
1 polymer ?
#
loop_
_entity_poly.entity_id
_entity_poly.type
_entity_poly.pdbx_seq_one_letter_code
_entity_poly.pdbx_strand_id
1 'polypeptide(L)'
;MKKSLTVLEDLQTGKKIFFNLEELHNFFISLGFKIGKPQNNPTELTLGLQKDFLFGYVIFFGFGQQSIDIWNDCSYRIPPLEKKDAKEMVAQPIASKILLDQYKNLTPPNVETLYKAIDVLSKLSTQQECIEKLLLEEIYTDNNDLYINNGSLELVSKGSSNG
;
A
#
# COMPACT_ATOMS: atom_id res chain seq x y z
N MET A 1 -6.34 1.37 21.98
CA MET A 1 -6.54 2.74 21.43
C MET A 1 -5.24 3.51 21.20
N LYS A 2 -4.29 3.65 22.13
CA LYS A 2 -3.02 4.38 21.82
C LYS A 2 -1.92 3.55 21.12
N LYS A 3 -1.67 2.31 21.58
CA LYS A 3 -0.46 1.53 21.24
C LYS A 3 -0.04 1.46 19.76
N SER A 4 -0.93 1.41 18.77
CA SER A 4 -0.53 1.20 17.36
C SER A 4 0.07 2.43 16.68
N LEU A 5 -0.40 3.63 17.01
CA LEU A 5 0.20 4.88 16.52
C LEU A 5 1.43 5.28 17.35
N THR A 6 1.39 5.03 18.67
CA THR A 6 2.53 5.28 19.56
C THR A 6 3.79 4.47 19.18
N VAL A 7 3.63 3.30 18.53
CA VAL A 7 4.75 2.53 17.98
C VAL A 7 5.49 3.24 16.83
N LEU A 8 4.86 4.19 16.12
CA LEU A 8 5.57 5.03 15.14
C LEU A 8 6.36 6.16 15.80
N GLU A 9 5.89 6.63 16.96
CA GLU A 9 6.41 7.81 17.68
C GLU A 9 7.60 7.48 18.60
N ASP A 10 7.63 6.29 19.21
CA ASP A 10 8.59 5.90 20.27
C ASP A 10 9.89 5.19 19.78
N LEU A 11 10.26 5.30 18.49
CA LEU A 11 11.30 4.45 17.89
C LEU A 11 12.75 4.92 18.08
N GLN A 12 13.56 4.09 18.74
CA GLN A 12 15.01 4.22 18.96
C GLN A 12 15.72 2.86 18.73
N THR A 13 16.89 2.74 18.10
CA THR A 13 17.69 3.66 17.27
C THR A 13 18.39 2.85 16.17
N GLY A 14 18.44 3.35 14.92
CA GLY A 14 19.24 2.76 13.81
C GLY A 14 18.87 1.35 13.33
N LYS A 15 17.89 0.69 13.93
CA LYS A 15 17.45 -0.68 13.62
C LYS A 15 16.23 -0.66 12.70
N LYS A 16 16.24 -1.48 11.64
CA LYS A 16 15.05 -1.82 10.85
C LYS A 16 14.13 -2.70 11.70
N ILE A 17 12.90 -2.26 11.92
CA ILE A 17 11.88 -2.98 12.70
C ILE A 17 10.81 -3.45 11.72
N PHE A 18 10.54 -4.76 11.73
CA PHE A 18 9.56 -5.41 10.87
C PHE A 18 8.32 -5.77 11.67
N PHE A 19 7.15 -5.51 11.10
CA PHE A 19 5.85 -5.91 11.62
C PHE A 19 5.10 -6.73 10.58
N ASN A 20 4.38 -7.75 11.03
CA ASN A 20 3.49 -8.56 10.21
C ASN A 20 2.00 -8.14 10.37
N LEU A 21 1.12 -8.74 9.58
CA LEU A 21 -0.33 -8.48 9.57
C LEU A 21 -0.98 -8.48 10.97
N GLU A 22 -0.67 -9.45 11.83
CA GLU A 22 -1.30 -9.57 13.17
C GLU A 22 -0.95 -8.35 14.05
N GLU A 23 0.30 -7.88 13.93
CA GLU A 23 0.80 -6.70 14.64
C GLU A 23 0.23 -5.40 14.04
N LEU A 24 -0.03 -5.39 12.73
CA LEU A 24 -0.50 -4.22 11.97
C LEU A 24 -2.02 -4.05 11.90
N HIS A 25 -2.81 -5.00 12.42
CA HIS A 25 -4.28 -4.94 12.43
C HIS A 25 -4.85 -3.56 12.81
N ASN A 26 -4.37 -2.98 13.91
CA ASN A 26 -4.83 -1.67 14.38
C ASN A 26 -4.27 -0.48 13.58
N PHE A 27 -3.12 -0.66 12.92
CA PHE A 27 -2.54 0.35 12.03
C PHE A 27 -3.37 0.45 10.75
N PHE A 28 -3.67 -0.67 10.09
CA PHE A 28 -4.53 -0.70 8.90
C PHE A 28 -5.93 -0.14 9.16
N ILE A 29 -6.55 -0.49 10.29
CA ILE A 29 -7.84 0.11 10.70
C ILE A 29 -7.73 1.63 10.89
N SER A 30 -6.61 2.14 11.43
CA SER A 30 -6.40 3.59 11.60
C SER A 30 -6.23 4.35 10.27
N LEU A 31 -5.84 3.65 9.20
CA LEU A 31 -5.80 4.18 7.82
C LEU A 31 -7.17 4.09 7.11
N GLY A 32 -8.19 3.52 7.75
CA GLY A 32 -9.50 3.28 7.15
C GLY A 32 -9.60 1.99 6.33
N PHE A 33 -8.61 1.09 6.43
CA PHE A 33 -8.62 -0.20 5.74
C PHE A 33 -9.28 -1.28 6.62
N LYS A 34 -9.94 -2.26 5.99
CA LYS A 34 -10.53 -3.43 6.64
C LYS A 34 -9.61 -4.63 6.53
N ILE A 35 -9.74 -5.59 7.44
CA ILE A 35 -9.00 -6.86 7.41
C ILE A 35 -9.93 -7.96 6.89
N GLY A 36 -9.38 -8.86 6.06
CA GLY A 36 -10.11 -9.96 5.44
C GLY A 36 -10.29 -9.76 3.93
N LYS A 37 -11.36 -10.35 3.37
CA LYS A 37 -11.70 -10.25 1.94
C LYS A 37 -13.21 -10.19 1.68
N PRO A 38 -13.68 -9.51 0.61
CA PRO A 38 -15.07 -9.55 0.19
C PRO A 38 -15.44 -10.94 -0.40
N GLN A 39 -16.74 -11.24 -0.48
CA GLN A 39 -17.24 -12.57 -0.85
C GLN A 39 -17.07 -12.92 -2.34
N ASN A 40 -17.09 -11.93 -3.24
CA ASN A 40 -17.34 -12.14 -4.67
C ASN A 40 -16.07 -12.46 -5.49
N ASN A 41 -15.16 -13.28 -4.98
CA ASN A 41 -13.90 -13.65 -5.65
C ASN A 41 -13.18 -12.43 -6.30
N PRO A 42 -12.76 -11.46 -5.48
CA PRO A 42 -12.22 -10.19 -5.97
C PRO A 42 -10.92 -10.38 -6.75
N THR A 43 -10.64 -9.46 -7.69
CA THR A 43 -9.29 -9.28 -8.25
C THR A 43 -8.33 -8.89 -7.12
N GLU A 44 -7.29 -9.69 -6.94
CA GLU A 44 -6.16 -9.41 -6.04
C GLU A 44 -5.31 -8.26 -6.61
N LEU A 45 -4.86 -7.36 -5.75
CA LEU A 45 -3.90 -6.30 -6.08
C LEU A 45 -2.74 -6.30 -5.05
N THR A 46 -1.66 -5.61 -5.39
CA THR A 46 -0.58 -5.25 -4.46
C THR A 46 -0.37 -3.73 -4.55
N LEU A 47 -0.18 -3.09 -3.41
CA LEU A 47 0.16 -1.67 -3.32
C LEU A 47 1.23 -1.46 -2.25
N GLY A 48 2.29 -0.71 -2.56
CA GLY A 48 3.36 -0.45 -1.60
C GLY A 48 3.88 0.99 -1.64
N LEU A 49 4.37 1.47 -0.50
CA LEU A 49 5.15 2.69 -0.32
C LEU A 49 6.53 2.28 0.16
N GLN A 50 7.59 2.61 -0.58
CA GLN A 50 8.96 2.26 -0.19
C GLN A 50 9.93 3.41 -0.41
N LYS A 51 11.02 3.42 0.35
CA LYS A 51 12.09 4.42 0.24
C LYS A 51 13.17 3.90 -0.72
N ASP A 52 13.22 4.50 -1.91
CA ASP A 52 14.31 4.34 -2.87
C ASP A 52 15.48 5.29 -2.54
N PHE A 53 16.69 4.85 -2.86
CA PHE A 53 17.93 5.56 -2.53
C PHE A 53 18.21 6.81 -3.40
N LEU A 54 17.62 6.90 -4.60
CA LEU A 54 17.73 8.06 -5.49
C LEU A 54 16.48 8.93 -5.44
N PHE A 55 15.30 8.31 -5.46
CA PHE A 55 14.03 9.01 -5.64
C PHE A 55 13.33 9.38 -4.33
N GLY A 56 13.83 8.93 -3.18
CA GLY A 56 13.13 9.07 -1.90
C GLY A 56 11.94 8.13 -1.85
N TYR A 57 10.77 8.59 -1.40
CA TYR A 57 9.59 7.73 -1.44
C TYR A 57 9.15 7.41 -2.87
N VAL A 58 8.72 6.18 -3.07
CA VAL A 58 8.09 5.69 -4.30
C VAL A 58 6.89 4.84 -3.90
N ILE A 59 5.75 5.09 -4.51
CA ILE A 59 4.57 4.22 -4.43
C ILE A 59 4.58 3.30 -5.65
N PHE A 60 4.26 2.02 -5.46
CA PHE A 60 4.11 1.06 -6.55
C PHE A 60 2.79 0.30 -6.47
N PHE A 61 2.26 -0.10 -7.63
CA PHE A 61 0.98 -0.80 -7.78
C PHE A 61 1.05 -1.86 -8.88
N GLY A 62 0.41 -3.02 -8.66
CA GLY A 62 0.20 -4.07 -9.65
C GLY A 62 -0.98 -4.99 -9.30
N PHE A 63 -1.33 -5.91 -10.21
CA PHE A 63 -2.50 -6.79 -10.09
C PHE A 63 -2.08 -8.20 -9.62
N GLY A 64 -2.13 -8.42 -8.31
CA GLY A 64 -1.76 -9.67 -7.64
C GLY A 64 -0.26 -9.90 -7.61
N GLN A 65 0.25 -10.49 -6.53
CA GLN A 65 1.70 -10.53 -6.29
C GLN A 65 2.46 -11.32 -7.38
N GLN A 66 1.88 -12.41 -7.88
CA GLN A 66 2.48 -13.25 -8.91
C GLN A 66 2.77 -12.48 -10.21
N SER A 67 1.98 -11.47 -10.58
CA SER A 67 2.21 -10.73 -11.83
C SER A 67 3.42 -9.79 -11.73
N ILE A 68 3.63 -9.25 -10.54
CA ILE A 68 4.77 -8.41 -10.19
C ILE A 68 6.04 -9.28 -10.15
N ASP A 69 6.01 -10.41 -9.45
CA ASP A 69 7.19 -11.27 -9.27
C ASP A 69 7.69 -11.91 -10.59
N ILE A 70 6.78 -12.33 -11.47
CA ILE A 70 7.14 -13.07 -12.69
C ILE A 70 7.34 -12.13 -13.89
N TRP A 71 6.48 -11.12 -14.07
CA TRP A 71 6.47 -10.28 -15.27
C TRP A 71 6.89 -8.82 -15.00
N ASN A 72 7.11 -8.45 -13.73
CA ASN A 72 7.29 -7.05 -13.30
C ASN A 72 6.12 -6.16 -13.75
N ASP A 73 4.89 -6.72 -13.82
CA ASP A 73 3.71 -6.00 -14.34
C ASP A 73 3.14 -5.03 -13.29
N CYS A 74 3.83 -3.91 -13.14
CA CYS A 74 3.59 -2.91 -12.12
C CYS A 74 3.85 -1.50 -12.64
N SER A 75 3.50 -0.53 -11.81
CA SER A 75 3.68 0.89 -12.06
C SER A 75 4.26 1.56 -10.83
N TYR A 76 5.09 2.59 -11.04
CA TYR A 76 5.72 3.36 -9.98
C TYR A 76 5.35 4.85 -10.12
N ARG A 77 5.22 5.55 -8.99
CA ARG A 77 5.06 7.01 -8.94
C ARG A 77 5.79 7.57 -7.71
N ILE A 78 6.40 8.74 -7.86
CA ILE A 78 7.03 9.48 -6.75
C ILE A 78 5.95 10.39 -6.13
N PRO A 79 5.60 10.23 -4.84
CA PRO A 79 4.61 11.07 -4.18
C PRO A 79 5.20 12.46 -3.82
N PRO A 80 4.35 13.47 -3.53
CA PRO A 80 2.89 13.41 -3.42
C PRO A 80 2.20 13.27 -4.78
N LEU A 81 1.12 12.49 -4.80
CA LEU A 81 0.32 12.17 -5.99
C LEU A 81 -1.01 12.92 -6.01
N GLU A 82 -1.39 13.41 -7.19
CA GLU A 82 -2.74 13.85 -7.49
C GLU A 82 -3.62 12.67 -7.97
N LYS A 83 -4.95 12.88 -8.02
CA LYS A 83 -5.89 11.87 -8.54
C LYS A 83 -5.61 11.48 -10.00
N LYS A 84 -4.99 12.34 -10.82
CA LYS A 84 -4.58 11.99 -12.19
C LYS A 84 -3.47 10.94 -12.18
N ASP A 85 -2.48 11.08 -11.29
CA ASP A 85 -1.33 10.19 -11.22
C ASP A 85 -1.77 8.81 -10.75
N ALA A 86 -2.69 8.74 -9.77
CA ALA A 86 -3.31 7.50 -9.33
C ALA A 86 -4.12 6.80 -10.45
N LYS A 87 -4.84 7.54 -11.30
CA LYS A 87 -5.55 7.00 -12.47
C LYS A 87 -4.59 6.39 -13.49
N GLU A 88 -3.55 7.13 -13.86
CA GLU A 88 -2.54 6.66 -14.81
C GLU A 88 -1.74 5.48 -14.28
N MET A 89 -1.41 5.49 -12.98
CA MET A 89 -0.75 4.39 -12.29
C MET A 89 -1.57 3.10 -12.36
N VAL A 90 -2.87 3.16 -12.03
CA VAL A 90 -3.75 1.98 -12.08
C VAL A 90 -3.97 1.45 -13.51
N ALA A 91 -3.94 2.32 -14.52
CA ALA A 91 -4.09 1.96 -15.93
C ALA A 91 -2.77 1.55 -16.64
N GLN A 92 -1.62 1.61 -15.95
CA GLN A 92 -0.31 1.35 -16.56
C GLN A 92 0.06 -0.15 -16.66
N PRO A 93 -0.19 -1.02 -15.66
CA PRO A 93 0.07 -2.45 -15.79
C PRO A 93 -0.67 -3.06 -16.98
N ILE A 94 -0.04 -4.00 -17.69
CA ILE A 94 -0.61 -4.74 -18.83
C ILE A 94 -1.91 -5.42 -18.42
N ALA A 95 -1.97 -6.00 -17.22
CA ALA A 95 -3.14 -6.64 -16.65
C ALA A 95 -4.36 -5.69 -16.50
N SER A 96 -4.16 -4.38 -16.39
CA SER A 96 -5.25 -3.40 -16.26
C SER A 96 -6.22 -3.42 -17.45
N LYS A 97 -5.73 -3.77 -18.64
CA LYS A 97 -6.50 -3.90 -19.90
C LYS A 97 -7.56 -5.00 -19.86
N ILE A 98 -7.52 -5.85 -18.83
CA ILE A 98 -8.43 -7.00 -18.65
C ILE A 98 -9.06 -6.95 -17.26
N LEU A 99 -8.27 -6.69 -16.22
CA LEU A 99 -8.70 -6.81 -14.82
C LEU A 99 -9.38 -5.56 -14.23
N LEU A 100 -9.43 -4.44 -14.97
CA LEU A 100 -10.35 -3.34 -14.67
C LEU A 100 -11.78 -3.61 -15.16
N ASP A 101 -11.96 -4.62 -16.01
CA ASP A 101 -13.24 -5.13 -16.51
C ASP A 101 -13.50 -6.56 -15.99
N GLN A 102 -14.71 -7.08 -16.24
CA GLN A 102 -15.11 -8.42 -15.78
C GLN A 102 -14.32 -9.52 -16.50
N TYR A 103 -13.37 -10.16 -15.82
CA TYR A 103 -12.61 -11.30 -16.35
C TYR A 103 -12.99 -12.61 -15.65
N LYS A 104 -13.64 -13.52 -16.39
CA LYS A 104 -14.15 -14.81 -15.87
C LYS A 104 -15.00 -14.57 -14.61
N ASN A 105 -14.66 -15.21 -13.51
CA ASN A 105 -15.30 -15.10 -12.20
C ASN A 105 -14.58 -14.13 -11.23
N LEU A 106 -13.62 -13.31 -11.70
CA LEU A 106 -13.03 -12.25 -10.88
C LEU A 106 -13.91 -11.01 -10.89
N THR A 107 -14.21 -10.45 -9.72
CA THR A 107 -14.88 -9.15 -9.63
C THR A 107 -13.85 -8.03 -9.85
N PRO A 108 -14.10 -7.05 -10.74
CA PRO A 108 -13.20 -5.92 -10.97
C PRO A 108 -12.97 -5.10 -9.69
N PRO A 109 -11.78 -4.49 -9.51
CA PRO A 109 -11.51 -3.64 -8.37
C PRO A 109 -12.33 -2.33 -8.47
N ASN A 110 -12.79 -1.83 -7.33
CA ASN A 110 -13.34 -0.48 -7.27
C ASN A 110 -12.21 0.54 -7.36
N VAL A 111 -12.02 1.10 -8.55
CA VAL A 111 -10.93 2.05 -8.84
C VAL A 111 -10.99 3.32 -7.99
N GLU A 112 -12.17 3.79 -7.60
CA GLU A 112 -12.30 4.98 -6.75
C GLU A 112 -11.89 4.70 -5.30
N THR A 113 -12.16 3.51 -4.78
CA THR A 113 -11.62 3.02 -3.50
C THR A 113 -10.09 2.86 -3.58
N LEU A 114 -9.57 2.31 -4.68
CA LEU A 114 -8.13 2.16 -4.91
C LEU A 114 -7.40 3.52 -5.00
N TYR A 115 -7.98 4.53 -5.67
CA TYR A 115 -7.40 5.88 -5.72
C TYR A 115 -7.33 6.54 -4.33
N LYS A 116 -8.31 6.30 -3.45
CA LYS A 116 -8.25 6.77 -2.05
C LYS A 116 -7.11 6.10 -1.28
N ALA A 117 -6.87 4.81 -1.50
CA ALA A 117 -5.76 4.10 -0.85
C ALA A 117 -4.38 4.59 -1.33
N ILE A 118 -4.24 4.87 -2.62
CA ILE A 118 -3.04 5.50 -3.19
C ILE A 118 -2.81 6.90 -2.58
N ASP A 119 -3.87 7.69 -2.40
CA ASP A 119 -3.84 9.00 -1.73
C ASP A 119 -3.48 8.89 -0.23
N VAL A 120 -3.91 7.83 0.48
CA VAL A 120 -3.48 7.54 1.85
C VAL A 120 -1.97 7.28 1.91
N LEU A 121 -1.41 6.45 1.02
CA LEU A 121 0.04 6.20 0.96
C LEU A 121 0.83 7.46 0.56
N SER A 122 0.30 8.26 -0.37
CA SER A 122 0.84 9.57 -0.77
C SER A 122 0.90 10.55 0.41
N LYS A 123 -0.10 10.54 1.30
CA LYS A 123 -0.07 11.33 2.54
C LYS A 123 0.91 10.76 3.56
N LEU A 124 0.94 9.44 3.75
CA LEU A 124 1.90 8.79 4.66
C LEU A 124 3.35 9.13 4.32
N SER A 125 3.73 9.17 3.03
CA SER A 125 5.09 9.53 2.62
C SER A 125 5.51 10.95 2.99
N THR A 126 4.56 11.88 3.18
CA THR A 126 4.83 13.27 3.60
C THR A 126 4.72 13.47 5.12
N GLN A 127 4.14 12.50 5.84
CA GLN A 127 3.86 12.57 7.28
C GLN A 127 4.78 11.71 8.13
N GLN A 128 5.28 10.59 7.60
CA GLN A 128 5.91 9.51 8.37
C GLN A 128 7.26 9.09 7.78
N GLU A 129 8.26 9.98 7.89
CA GLU A 129 9.64 9.75 7.41
C GLU A 129 10.35 8.50 7.95
N CYS A 130 9.83 7.92 9.05
CA CYS A 130 10.32 6.68 9.65
C CYS A 130 9.89 5.41 8.90
N ILE A 131 8.91 5.51 7.98
CA ILE A 131 8.55 4.37 7.11
C ILE A 131 9.69 4.15 6.12
N GLU A 132 10.25 2.95 6.12
CA GLU A 132 11.19 2.50 5.09
C GLU A 132 10.44 1.76 3.98
N LYS A 133 9.53 0.87 4.37
CA LYS A 133 8.65 0.12 3.46
C LYS A 133 7.32 -0.17 4.14
N LEU A 134 6.23 0.13 3.47
CA LEU A 134 4.89 -0.35 3.78
C LEU A 134 4.40 -1.12 2.55
N LEU A 135 4.14 -2.40 2.69
CA LEU A 135 3.68 -3.27 1.61
C LEU A 135 2.31 -3.85 1.99
N LEU A 136 1.33 -3.64 1.12
CA LEU A 136 -0.03 -4.17 1.25
C LEU A 136 -0.21 -5.25 0.18
N GLU A 137 -0.47 -6.47 0.63
CA GLU A 137 -0.51 -7.69 -0.19
C GLU A 137 -1.88 -8.35 -0.01
N GLU A 138 -2.31 -9.14 -1.00
CA GLU A 138 -3.68 -9.66 -1.02
C GLU A 138 -4.72 -8.54 -0.76
N ILE A 139 -4.56 -7.38 -1.40
CA ILE A 139 -5.51 -6.29 -1.22
C ILE A 139 -6.67 -6.40 -2.21
N TYR A 140 -7.87 -6.08 -1.72
CA TYR A 140 -9.11 -6.16 -2.47
C TYR A 140 -9.92 -4.88 -2.26
N THR A 141 -10.75 -4.51 -3.22
CA THR A 141 -11.59 -3.30 -3.11
C THR A 141 -13.04 -3.62 -3.45
N ASP A 142 -13.96 -2.97 -2.75
CA ASP A 142 -15.39 -2.96 -3.08
C ASP A 142 -15.95 -1.54 -3.15
N ASN A 143 -17.28 -1.43 -3.20
CA ASN A 143 -18.01 -0.17 -3.33
C ASN A 143 -17.65 0.92 -2.30
N ASN A 144 -17.11 0.58 -1.13
CA ASN A 144 -16.69 1.57 -0.14
C ASN A 144 -15.33 1.29 0.50
N ASP A 145 -14.89 0.03 0.54
CA ASP A 145 -13.83 -0.41 1.44
C ASP A 145 -12.65 -1.05 0.70
N LEU A 146 -11.44 -0.73 1.17
CA LEU A 146 -10.25 -1.52 0.86
C LEU A 146 -10.05 -2.55 1.97
N TYR A 147 -9.90 -3.79 1.55
CA TYR A 147 -9.62 -4.95 2.38
C TYR A 147 -8.15 -5.37 2.24
N ILE A 148 -7.53 -5.77 3.34
CA ILE A 148 -6.15 -6.24 3.42
C ILE A 148 -6.15 -7.62 4.05
N ASN A 149 -5.57 -8.59 3.35
CA ASN A 149 -5.38 -9.95 3.84
C ASN A 149 -3.94 -10.23 4.27
N ASN A 150 -2.95 -9.50 3.73
CA ASN A 150 -1.55 -9.63 4.10
C ASN A 150 -0.84 -8.26 4.01
N GLY A 151 0.29 -8.10 4.69
CA GLY A 151 1.10 -6.90 4.58
C GLY A 151 2.21 -6.83 5.60
N SER A 152 3.19 -6.00 5.30
CA SER A 152 4.38 -5.77 6.12
C SER A 152 4.70 -4.29 6.23
N LEU A 153 5.23 -3.90 7.40
CA LEU A 153 5.73 -2.57 7.67
C LEU A 153 7.16 -2.69 8.18
N GLU A 154 8.05 -1.98 7.53
CA GLU A 154 9.45 -1.80 7.90
C GLU A 154 9.68 -0.34 8.28
N LEU A 155 10.18 -0.12 9.49
CA LEU A 155 10.47 1.20 10.03
C LEU A 155 11.96 1.38 10.28
N VAL A 156 12.47 2.57 9.97
CA VAL A 156 13.81 3.05 10.33
C VAL A 156 13.63 4.16 11.38
N SER A 157 14.22 3.95 12.55
CA SER A 157 14.25 4.96 13.61
C SER A 157 15.10 6.17 13.18
N LYS A 158 14.57 7.38 13.40
CA LYS A 158 15.30 8.63 13.16
C LYS A 158 16.49 8.74 14.11
N GLY A 159 17.66 9.10 13.59
CA GLY A 159 18.79 9.47 14.44
C GLY A 159 18.53 10.82 15.12
N SER A 160 19.00 10.98 16.37
CA SER A 160 19.19 12.33 16.92
C SER A 160 20.17 13.08 16.02
N SER A 161 19.68 14.09 15.32
CA SER A 161 20.53 15.13 14.76
C SER A 161 21.12 15.93 15.91
N ASN A 162 22.27 15.50 16.42
CA ASN A 162 23.13 16.34 17.26
C ASN A 162 23.71 17.44 16.35
N GLY A 163 23.05 18.59 16.34
CA GLY A 163 23.46 19.83 15.66
C GLY A 163 22.88 21.02 16.40
#